data_AF-A0A1T1ASP7-F1
#
_entry.id   AF-A0A1T1ASP7-F1
#
_cell.length_a   1.000
_cell.length_b   1.000
_cell.length_c   1.000
_cell.angle_alpha   90.00
_cell.angle_beta   90.00
_cell.angle_gamma   90.00
#
_symmetry.space_group_name_H-M   'P 1'
#
loop_
_entity.id
_entity.type
_entity.pdbx_description
1 polymer ?
#
loop_
_entity_poly.entity_id
_entity_poly.type
_entity_poly.pdbx_seq_one_letter_code
_entity_poly.pdbx_strand_id
1 'polypeptide(L)'
;MNPQKRLSLGLIGLACLLALPALAQLPQRNLIVDVRQVEAGSDGGYSVSTKSREALMTAQTVSVRNGEKASFHVSKSMPMQWVQSVSVQSASMAAPGVSASNTGGGVTNGLVWLEAGQSLQVQPHWPGGKQPVRLEIDVQSTSVGHRTGAELPDQSKSQLVTTVNAPLGQWVTVAISGSASQAGVYSSQTAANSQRLLQIRVLAP
;
A
#
# COMPACT_ATOMS: atom_id res chain seq x y z
N MET A 1 29.93 79.25 47.56
CA MET A 1 31.16 78.97 46.80
C MET A 1 31.08 77.52 46.33
N ASN A 2 30.89 77.28 45.03
CA ASN A 2 30.86 75.94 44.43
C ASN A 2 32.29 75.59 43.96
N PRO A 3 32.73 74.31 43.93
CA PRO A 3 32.59 73.56 42.66
C PRO A 3 32.53 72.00 42.72
N GLN A 4 31.72 71.43 41.80
CA GLN A 4 32.00 70.36 40.81
C GLN A 4 32.23 68.85 41.16
N LYS A 5 31.39 68.02 40.49
CA LYS A 5 31.62 66.68 39.83
C LYS A 5 31.78 65.43 40.73
N ARG A 6 31.16 64.26 40.48
CA ARG A 6 30.94 63.40 39.27
C ARG A 6 29.69 62.50 39.49
N LEU A 7 28.72 62.34 38.58
CA LEU A 7 28.58 61.46 37.40
C LEU A 7 28.61 59.93 37.64
N SER A 8 27.61 59.23 37.04
CA SER A 8 27.51 57.78 36.68
C SER A 8 26.77 56.85 37.67
N LEU A 9 25.91 55.89 37.32
CA LEU A 9 25.36 55.30 36.07
C LEU A 9 24.18 54.40 36.54
N GLY A 10 22.91 54.62 36.16
CA GLY A 10 22.25 53.88 35.06
C GLY A 10 22.21 52.35 35.22
N LEU A 11 21.22 51.79 35.93
CA LEU A 11 20.97 50.33 35.97
C LEU A 11 19.74 50.01 35.10
N ILE A 12 19.97 49.81 33.80
CA ILE A 12 18.98 49.37 32.82
C ILE A 12 19.22 47.88 32.52
N GLY A 13 18.20 47.07 32.83
CA GLY A 13 17.62 46.06 31.96
C GLY A 13 18.50 44.95 31.39
N LEU A 14 18.23 43.71 31.83
CA LEU A 14 18.29 42.56 30.93
C LEU A 14 17.31 41.48 31.36
N ALA A 15 16.02 41.71 31.09
CA ALA A 15 15.03 40.63 31.07
C ALA A 15 15.23 39.83 29.78
N CYS A 16 16.08 38.80 29.83
CA CYS A 16 16.19 37.81 28.76
C CYS A 16 14.84 37.11 28.60
N LEU A 17 14.06 37.55 27.60
CA LEU A 17 12.95 36.81 27.02
C LEU A 17 13.47 35.46 26.52
N LEU A 18 13.25 34.41 27.32
CA LEU A 18 13.31 33.03 26.89
C LEU A 18 12.08 32.78 26.00
N ALA A 19 12.15 33.19 24.73
CA ALA A 19 11.23 32.76 23.70
C ALA A 19 11.53 31.27 23.40
N LEU A 20 10.94 30.38 24.19
CA LEU A 20 10.85 28.96 23.85
C LEU A 20 10.14 28.87 22.49
N PRO A 21 10.70 28.19 21.48
CA PRO A 21 10.00 27.99 20.23
C PRO A 21 8.76 27.16 20.54
N ALA A 22 7.57 27.76 20.41
CA ALA A 22 6.33 27.02 20.42
C ALA A 22 6.42 26.01 19.28
N LEU A 23 6.64 24.72 19.60
CA LEU A 23 6.40 23.64 18.67
C LEU A 23 4.96 23.81 18.20
N ALA A 24 4.78 24.20 16.94
CA ALA A 24 3.47 24.44 16.37
C ALA A 24 2.65 23.15 16.53
N GLN A 25 1.75 23.14 17.52
CA GLN A 25 0.90 22.00 17.79
C GLN A 25 -0.03 21.82 16.61
N LEU A 26 0.01 20.63 16.00
CA LEU A 26 -0.90 20.28 14.93
C LEU A 26 -2.34 20.37 15.45
N PRO A 27 -3.28 20.93 14.66
CA PRO A 27 -4.69 20.90 15.00
C PRO A 27 -5.13 19.46 15.27
N GLN A 28 -5.57 19.16 16.49
CA GLN A 28 -6.03 17.83 16.88
C GLN A 28 -7.44 17.57 16.33
N ARG A 29 -7.51 17.29 15.04
CA ARG A 29 -8.73 17.13 14.27
C ARG A 29 -8.68 15.82 13.49
N ASN A 30 -9.85 15.22 13.27
CA ASN A 30 -9.97 14.06 12.42
C ASN A 30 -10.03 14.52 10.96
N LEU A 31 -9.16 13.96 10.14
CA LEU A 31 -9.14 14.13 8.69
C LEU A 31 -9.75 12.89 8.07
N ILE A 32 -10.51 13.06 7.00
CA ILE A 32 -11.06 11.93 6.25
C ILE A 32 -10.12 11.67 5.08
N VAL A 33 -9.59 10.46 5.01
CA VAL A 33 -8.72 10.00 3.92
C VAL A 33 -9.51 9.03 3.06
N ASP A 34 -9.80 9.44 1.82
CA ASP A 34 -10.40 8.59 0.82
C ASP A 34 -9.30 8.01 -0.08
N VAL A 35 -9.41 6.72 -0.40
CA VAL A 35 -8.47 6.00 -1.24
C VAL A 35 -9.23 5.26 -2.32
N ARG A 36 -8.81 5.39 -3.58
CA ARG A 36 -9.40 4.66 -4.70
C ARG A 36 -8.35 4.20 -5.69
N GLN A 37 -8.70 3.16 -6.44
CA GLN A 37 -7.91 2.68 -7.56
C GLN A 37 -8.69 2.88 -8.86
N VAL A 38 -8.06 3.51 -9.84
CA VAL A 38 -8.63 3.78 -11.17
C VAL A 38 -7.69 3.29 -12.26
N GLU A 39 -8.19 2.98 -13.45
CA GLU A 39 -7.33 2.71 -14.61
C GLU A 39 -6.75 4.01 -15.17
N ALA A 40 -5.50 3.99 -15.62
CA ALA A 40 -4.83 5.15 -16.20
C ALA A 40 -5.53 5.63 -17.48
N GLY A 41 -5.55 6.95 -17.69
CA GLY A 41 -6.32 7.62 -18.74
C GLY A 41 -7.70 8.10 -18.29
N SER A 42 -8.14 7.72 -17.08
CA SER A 42 -9.38 8.21 -16.43
C SER A 42 -9.45 9.71 -16.30
N ASP A 43 -8.32 10.34 -16.00
CA ASP A 43 -8.21 11.78 -15.80
C ASP A 43 -7.35 12.40 -16.92
N GLY A 44 -8.00 12.98 -17.93
CA GLY A 44 -7.40 14.02 -18.78
C GLY A 44 -6.92 13.67 -20.19
N GLY A 45 -7.17 12.46 -20.72
CA GLY A 45 -6.88 12.11 -22.12
C GLY A 45 -8.12 11.57 -22.84
N TYR A 46 -8.30 11.92 -24.12
CA TYR A 46 -9.36 11.36 -24.97
C TYR A 46 -9.06 9.87 -25.21
N SER A 47 -9.64 8.97 -24.40
CA SER A 47 -9.55 7.52 -24.59
C SER A 47 -10.92 6.98 -24.98
N VAL A 48 -11.08 6.51 -26.21
CA VAL A 48 -12.28 5.78 -26.64
C VAL A 48 -12.08 4.32 -26.26
N SER A 49 -12.91 3.81 -25.35
CA SER A 49 -12.92 2.40 -24.96
C SER A 49 -14.34 1.86 -25.00
N THR A 50 -14.50 0.60 -25.41
CA THR A 50 -15.80 -0.09 -25.47
C THR A 50 -16.20 -0.74 -24.15
N LYS A 51 -15.44 -0.52 -23.06
CA LYS A 51 -15.72 -1.05 -21.72
C LYS A 51 -16.24 0.06 -20.81
N SER A 52 -17.23 -0.25 -19.96
CA SER A 52 -17.73 0.67 -18.95
C SER A 52 -16.57 1.06 -18.01
N ARG A 53 -16.34 2.37 -17.88
CA ARG A 53 -15.24 2.94 -17.12
C ARG A 53 -15.64 3.04 -15.65
N GLU A 54 -15.59 1.93 -14.95
CA GLU A 54 -15.87 1.88 -13.51
C GLU A 54 -14.58 1.89 -12.69
N ALA A 55 -14.63 2.51 -11.51
CA ALA A 55 -13.54 2.40 -10.57
C ALA A 55 -13.36 0.91 -10.22
N LEU A 56 -12.14 0.39 -10.39
CA LEU A 56 -11.83 -1.02 -10.11
C LEU A 56 -12.09 -1.38 -8.63
N MET A 57 -12.09 -0.36 -7.76
CA MET A 57 -12.39 -0.47 -6.34
C MET A 57 -13.24 0.74 -5.92
N THR A 58 -14.35 0.49 -5.21
CA THR A 58 -15.09 1.54 -4.51
C THR A 58 -14.15 2.28 -3.57
N ALA A 59 -14.25 3.62 -3.54
CA ALA A 59 -13.41 4.42 -2.65
C ALA A 59 -13.56 3.95 -1.20
N GLN A 60 -12.43 3.71 -0.55
CA GLN A 60 -12.34 3.32 0.85
C GLN A 60 -12.09 4.58 1.67
N THR A 61 -12.87 4.77 2.73
CA THR A 61 -12.82 5.97 3.56
C THR A 61 -12.32 5.62 4.95
N VAL A 62 -11.31 6.35 5.43
CA VAL A 62 -10.74 6.18 6.77
C VAL A 62 -10.68 7.53 7.47
N SER A 63 -11.17 7.60 8.71
CA SER A 63 -11.02 8.77 9.57
C SER A 63 -9.74 8.65 10.38
N VAL A 64 -8.84 9.64 10.27
CA VAL A 64 -7.51 9.62 10.87
C VAL A 64 -7.28 10.91 11.63
N ARG A 65 -6.84 10.80 12.89
CA ARG A 65 -6.46 12.00 13.65
C ARG A 65 -5.18 12.60 13.09
N ASN A 66 -5.14 13.92 12.94
CA ASN A 66 -3.97 14.63 12.43
C ASN A 66 -2.72 14.33 13.27
N GLY A 67 -1.67 13.85 12.61
CA GLY A 67 -0.41 13.39 13.20
C GLY A 67 -0.38 11.92 13.61
N GLU A 68 -1.52 11.20 13.57
CA GLU A 68 -1.60 9.78 13.91
C GLU A 68 -1.61 8.89 12.67
N LYS A 69 -1.30 7.59 12.86
CA LYS A 69 -1.27 6.60 11.79
C LYS A 69 -2.61 5.88 11.69
N ALA A 70 -3.05 5.63 10.47
CA ALA A 70 -4.12 4.67 10.19
C ALA A 70 -3.66 3.65 9.16
N SER A 71 -4.19 2.42 9.26
CA SER A 71 -3.84 1.31 8.39
C SER A 71 -5.09 0.65 7.81
N PHE A 72 -5.05 0.38 6.51
CA PHE A 72 -6.09 -0.30 5.75
C PHE A 72 -5.49 -1.56 5.12
N HIS A 73 -6.15 -2.70 5.28
CA HIS A 73 -5.67 -3.99 4.78
C HIS A 73 -6.80 -4.71 4.05
N VAL A 74 -6.51 -5.14 2.83
CA VAL A 74 -7.40 -5.99 2.03
C VAL A 74 -6.61 -7.21 1.60
N SER A 75 -7.01 -8.38 2.07
CA SER A 75 -6.41 -9.64 1.66
C SER A 75 -7.46 -10.67 1.26
N LYS A 76 -7.01 -11.63 0.46
CA LYS A 76 -7.74 -12.82 0.07
C LYS A 76 -6.90 -14.03 0.48
N SER A 77 -7.47 -14.84 1.35
CA SER A 77 -6.91 -16.14 1.72
C SER A 77 -7.37 -17.20 0.74
N MET A 78 -6.44 -18.00 0.20
CA MET A 78 -6.73 -19.07 -0.76
C MET A 78 -6.17 -20.40 -0.24
N PRO A 79 -7.02 -21.41 0.00
CA PRO A 79 -6.55 -22.74 0.34
C PRO A 79 -6.01 -23.43 -0.92
N MET A 80 -4.83 -24.03 -0.81
CA MET A 80 -4.18 -24.77 -1.89
C MET A 80 -3.87 -26.18 -1.41
N GLN A 81 -4.38 -27.18 -2.13
CA GLN A 81 -4.02 -28.58 -1.93
C GLN A 81 -2.83 -28.90 -2.85
N TRP A 82 -1.75 -29.43 -2.28
CA TRP A 82 -0.55 -29.79 -3.03
C TRP A 82 -0.18 -31.26 -2.79
N VAL A 83 0.38 -31.91 -3.80
CA VAL A 83 0.85 -33.29 -3.72
C VAL A 83 2.27 -33.28 -3.15
N GLN A 84 2.45 -33.87 -1.96
CA GLN A 84 3.72 -33.86 -1.23
C GLN A 84 4.62 -35.04 -1.58
N SER A 85 4.03 -36.20 -1.88
CA SER A 85 4.78 -37.37 -2.35
C SER A 85 3.90 -38.35 -3.12
N VAL A 86 4.50 -39.00 -4.10
CA VAL A 86 3.94 -40.16 -4.79
C VAL A 86 4.82 -41.36 -4.44
N SER A 87 4.31 -42.29 -3.64
CA SER A 87 5.00 -43.54 -3.32
C SER A 87 4.50 -44.65 -4.22
N VAL A 88 5.42 -45.49 -4.71
CA VAL A 88 5.09 -46.72 -5.43
C VAL A 88 5.68 -47.86 -4.62
N GLN A 89 4.80 -48.63 -3.97
CA GLN A 89 5.18 -49.83 -3.23
C GLN A 89 4.94 -51.03 -4.13
N SER A 90 6.03 -51.68 -4.54
CA SER A 90 5.99 -52.94 -5.29
C SER A 90 6.26 -54.09 -4.32
N ALA A 91 5.30 -54.98 -4.16
CA ALA A 91 5.46 -56.22 -3.40
C ALA A 91 5.40 -57.40 -4.37
N SER A 92 6.47 -58.19 -4.43
CA SER A 92 6.51 -59.43 -5.22
C SER A 92 6.71 -60.62 -4.29
N MET A 93 5.86 -61.64 -4.43
CA MET A 93 6.01 -62.93 -3.78
C MET A 93 6.29 -63.99 -4.84
N ALA A 94 7.35 -64.77 -4.64
CA ALA A 94 7.73 -65.87 -5.52
C ALA A 94 7.79 -67.18 -4.71
N ALA A 95 7.00 -68.16 -5.14
CA ALA A 95 7.04 -69.54 -4.68
C ALA A 95 7.15 -70.47 -5.91
N PRO A 96 7.64 -71.73 -5.76
CA PRO A 96 7.72 -72.66 -6.88
C PRO A 96 6.34 -72.86 -7.53
N GLY A 97 6.18 -72.42 -8.78
CA GLY A 97 4.93 -72.50 -9.55
C GLY A 97 3.95 -71.34 -9.39
N VAL A 98 4.20 -70.35 -8.53
CA VAL A 98 3.32 -69.18 -8.35
C VAL A 98 4.15 -67.90 -8.17
N SER A 99 3.92 -66.93 -9.06
CA SER A 99 4.45 -65.56 -8.94
C SER A 99 3.29 -64.57 -8.83
N ALA A 100 3.28 -63.76 -7.76
CA ALA A 100 2.32 -62.67 -7.59
C ALA A 100 3.07 -61.36 -7.38
N SER A 101 2.73 -60.33 -8.16
CA SER A 101 3.23 -58.98 -7.99
C SER A 101 2.06 -58.03 -7.78
N ASN A 102 2.10 -57.24 -6.72
CA ASN A 102 1.15 -56.16 -6.49
C ASN A 102 1.91 -54.82 -6.49
N THR A 103 1.40 -53.85 -7.24
CA THR A 103 1.96 -52.50 -7.31
C THR A 103 0.90 -51.54 -6.78
N GLY A 104 1.13 -50.97 -5.61
CA GLY A 104 0.26 -49.97 -4.99
C GLY A 104 0.88 -48.59 -5.07
N GLY A 105 0.14 -47.61 -5.59
CA GLY A 105 0.51 -46.20 -5.58
C GLY A 105 -0.17 -45.44 -4.44
N GLY A 106 0.58 -44.64 -3.69
CA GLY A 106 0.07 -43.75 -2.66
C GLY A 106 0.35 -42.29 -3.02
N VAL A 107 -0.66 -41.41 -2.91
CA VAL A 107 -0.50 -39.96 -3.06
C VAL A 107 -0.75 -39.31 -1.71
N THR A 108 0.26 -38.64 -1.15
CA THR A 108 0.11 -37.85 0.07
C THR A 108 -0.10 -36.39 -0.30
N ASN A 109 -1.19 -35.79 0.17
CA ASN A 109 -1.54 -34.40 -0.08
C ASN A 109 -1.36 -33.56 1.19
N GLY A 110 -0.87 -32.33 1.04
CA GLY A 110 -0.87 -31.31 2.09
C GLY A 110 -1.79 -30.14 1.74
N LEU A 111 -2.21 -29.38 2.76
CA LEU A 111 -2.98 -28.14 2.60
C LEU A 111 -2.11 -26.95 3.00
N VAL A 112 -2.01 -25.93 2.16
CA VAL A 112 -1.29 -24.68 2.42
C VAL A 112 -2.22 -23.50 2.16
N TRP A 113 -2.19 -22.51 3.05
CA TRP A 113 -2.93 -21.26 2.88
C TRP A 113 -2.02 -20.21 2.23
N LEU A 114 -2.44 -19.67 1.10
CA LEU A 114 -1.75 -18.57 0.44
C LEU A 114 -2.52 -17.27 0.66
N GLU A 115 -1.81 -16.22 1.05
CA GLU A 115 -2.35 -14.87 1.21
C GLU A 115 -1.91 -14.01 0.02
N ALA A 116 -2.88 -13.37 -0.64
CA ALA A 116 -2.65 -12.31 -1.59
C ALA A 116 -3.41 -11.07 -1.12
N GLY A 117 -2.78 -9.90 -1.09
CA GLY A 117 -3.41 -8.72 -0.50
C GLY A 117 -2.58 -7.46 -0.60
N GLN A 118 -3.18 -6.35 -0.20
CA GLN A 118 -2.58 -5.03 -0.14
C GLN A 118 -2.81 -4.43 1.25
N SER A 119 -1.79 -3.74 1.76
CA SER A 119 -1.90 -2.88 2.92
C SER A 119 -1.49 -1.46 2.57
N LEU A 120 -2.13 -0.51 3.22
CA LEU A 120 -1.87 0.91 3.11
C LEU A 120 -1.85 1.49 4.52
N GLN A 121 -0.74 2.10 4.90
CA GLN A 121 -0.64 2.93 6.08
C GLN A 121 -0.51 4.39 5.66
N VAL A 122 -1.26 5.26 6.34
CA VAL A 122 -1.25 6.71 6.09
C VAL A 122 -1.05 7.47 7.40
N GLN A 123 -0.26 8.53 7.34
CA GLN A 123 -0.08 9.48 8.45
C GLN A 123 -0.20 10.90 7.91
N PRO A 124 -1.35 11.57 8.13
CA PRO A 124 -1.54 12.94 7.67
C PRO A 124 -0.97 13.94 8.67
N HIS A 125 -0.31 14.97 8.15
CA HIS A 125 0.17 16.13 8.87
C HIS A 125 -0.39 17.38 8.22
N TRP A 126 -1.39 17.97 8.86
CA TRP A 126 -2.07 19.17 8.40
C TRP A 126 -1.76 20.33 9.33
N PRO A 127 -1.17 21.44 8.85
CA PRO A 127 -0.89 22.60 9.67
C PRO A 127 -2.14 23.48 9.95
N GLY A 128 -3.29 23.14 9.35
CA GLY A 128 -4.56 23.86 9.52
C GLY A 128 -4.92 24.77 8.33
N GLY A 129 -6.17 25.24 8.31
CA GLY A 129 -6.68 26.14 7.28
C GLY A 129 -6.68 25.54 5.86
N LYS A 130 -6.34 26.33 4.85
CA LYS A 130 -6.32 25.86 3.44
C LYS A 130 -4.97 25.25 3.02
N GLN A 131 -4.07 25.04 3.97
CA GLN A 131 -2.75 24.52 3.70
C GLN A 131 -2.83 23.06 3.24
N PRO A 132 -1.94 22.63 2.32
CA PRO A 132 -1.88 21.24 1.90
C PRO A 132 -1.53 20.32 3.08
N VAL A 133 -2.05 19.09 3.03
CA VAL A 133 -1.74 18.04 4.01
C VAL A 133 -0.50 17.30 3.53
N ARG A 134 0.54 17.23 4.37
CA ARG A 134 1.66 16.33 4.14
C ARG A 134 1.25 14.93 4.57
N LEU A 135 1.21 13.99 3.64
CA LEU A 135 0.80 12.62 3.87
C LEU A 135 2.01 11.71 3.74
N GLU A 136 2.37 11.00 4.80
CA GLU A 136 3.28 9.87 4.73
C GLU A 136 2.48 8.61 4.44
N ILE A 137 2.96 7.82 3.47
CA ILE A 137 2.25 6.67 2.91
C ILE A 137 3.21 5.49 2.87
N ASP A 138 2.79 4.35 3.41
CA ASP A 138 3.46 3.05 3.24
C ASP A 138 2.46 2.09 2.59
N VAL A 139 2.79 1.60 1.39
CA VAL A 139 1.98 0.63 0.64
C VAL A 139 2.73 -0.68 0.59
N GLN A 140 2.11 -1.78 0.99
CA GLN A 140 2.65 -3.12 0.81
C GLN A 140 1.68 -3.95 -0.03
N SER A 141 2.20 -4.75 -0.94
CA SER A 141 1.42 -5.63 -1.81
C SER A 141 2.05 -7.02 -1.81
N THR A 142 1.22 -8.04 -1.68
CA THR A 142 1.61 -9.45 -1.81
C THR A 142 0.78 -10.08 -2.92
N SER A 143 1.45 -10.67 -3.90
CA SER A 143 0.81 -11.41 -4.99
C SER A 143 1.33 -12.84 -5.05
N VAL A 144 0.44 -13.75 -5.42
CA VAL A 144 0.75 -15.17 -5.64
C VAL A 144 0.81 -15.39 -7.15
N GLY A 145 1.96 -15.82 -7.66
CA GLY A 145 2.12 -16.17 -9.07
C GLY A 145 1.37 -17.46 -9.41
N HIS A 146 1.02 -17.67 -10.68
CA HIS A 146 0.61 -19.00 -11.15
C HIS A 146 1.84 -19.74 -11.66
N ARG A 147 2.19 -20.86 -11.02
CA ARG A 147 3.17 -21.82 -11.55
C ARG A 147 2.44 -23.09 -11.99
N THR A 148 2.81 -23.62 -13.15
CA THR A 148 2.30 -24.89 -13.68
C THR A 148 3.29 -26.00 -13.31
N GLY A 149 2.92 -26.91 -12.40
CA GLY A 149 3.77 -28.03 -11.99
C GLY A 149 3.54 -28.51 -10.56
N ALA A 150 4.48 -29.32 -10.04
CA ALA A 150 4.43 -29.89 -8.68
C ALA A 150 5.05 -28.99 -7.59
N GLU A 151 5.47 -27.77 -7.94
CA GLU A 151 6.13 -26.82 -7.03
C GLU A 151 5.13 -25.79 -6.48
N LEU A 152 5.38 -25.31 -5.26
CA LEU A 152 4.55 -24.27 -4.64
C LEU A 152 4.60 -22.98 -5.48
N PRO A 153 3.47 -22.26 -5.66
CA PRO A 153 3.52 -20.99 -6.37
C PRO A 153 4.34 -19.95 -5.61
N ASP A 154 5.08 -19.12 -6.35
CA ASP A 154 5.85 -18.04 -5.73
C ASP A 154 4.92 -16.99 -5.12
N GLN A 155 5.34 -16.48 -3.97
CA GLN A 155 4.80 -15.26 -3.40
C GLN A 155 5.78 -14.12 -3.65
N SER A 156 5.33 -13.09 -4.36
CA SER A 156 6.08 -11.85 -4.51
C SER A 156 5.51 -10.78 -3.57
N LYS A 157 6.41 -10.03 -2.93
CA LYS A 157 6.08 -8.90 -2.06
C LYS A 157 6.70 -7.63 -2.64
N SER A 158 5.96 -6.54 -2.55
CA SER A 158 6.40 -5.20 -2.96
C SER A 158 6.04 -4.21 -1.86
N GLN A 159 6.93 -3.26 -1.58
CA GLN A 159 6.71 -2.20 -0.61
C GLN A 159 7.14 -0.85 -1.20
N LEU A 160 6.34 0.18 -0.95
CA LEU A 160 6.60 1.56 -1.36
C LEU A 160 6.30 2.50 -0.21
N VAL A 161 7.32 3.28 0.18
CA VAL A 161 7.17 4.36 1.16
C VAL A 161 7.34 5.70 0.44
N THR A 162 6.37 6.59 0.59
CA THR A 162 6.40 7.91 -0.06
C THR A 162 5.75 8.99 0.80
N THR A 163 6.17 10.24 0.58
CA THR A 163 5.58 11.42 1.21
C THR A 163 5.02 12.33 0.13
N VAL A 164 3.74 12.68 0.24
CA VAL A 164 3.02 13.49 -0.75
C VAL A 164 2.37 14.69 -0.08
N ASN A 165 2.42 15.86 -0.74
CA ASN A 165 1.62 17.01 -0.32
C ASN A 165 0.29 16.99 -1.08
N ALA A 166 -0.81 16.71 -0.38
CA ALA A 166 -2.13 16.62 -0.97
C ALA A 166 -2.95 17.90 -0.68
N PRO A 167 -3.46 18.61 -1.71
CA PRO A 167 -4.46 19.65 -1.52
C PRO A 167 -5.74 19.06 -0.93
N LEU A 168 -6.37 19.78 0.01
CA LEU A 168 -7.63 19.36 0.60
C LEU A 168 -8.73 19.27 -0.47
N GLY A 169 -9.55 18.22 -0.41
CA GLY A 169 -10.70 18.03 -1.31
C GLY A 169 -10.35 17.53 -2.71
N GLN A 170 -9.07 17.35 -3.05
CA GLN A 170 -8.65 16.93 -4.39
C GLN A 170 -8.05 15.53 -4.41
N TRP A 171 -8.32 14.81 -5.50
CA TRP A 171 -7.69 13.52 -5.76
C TRP A 171 -6.26 13.74 -6.28
N VAL A 172 -5.31 13.08 -5.64
CA VAL A 172 -3.89 13.09 -6.01
C VAL A 172 -3.44 11.67 -6.28
N THR A 173 -2.71 11.46 -7.36
CA THR A 173 -2.11 10.15 -7.68
C THR A 173 -0.84 9.98 -6.86
N VAL A 174 -0.77 8.90 -6.07
CA VAL A 174 0.35 8.62 -5.16
C VAL A 174 1.19 7.42 -5.60
N ALA A 175 0.60 6.53 -6.40
CA ALA A 175 1.30 5.39 -6.98
C ALA A 175 0.70 4.98 -8.32
N ILE A 176 1.53 4.36 -9.14
CA ILE A 176 1.17 3.83 -10.46
C ILE A 176 1.66 2.39 -10.51
N SER A 177 0.81 1.46 -10.96
CA SER A 177 1.16 0.06 -11.16
C SER A 177 0.73 -0.42 -12.54
N GLY A 178 1.33 -1.50 -13.04
CA GLY A 178 1.12 -1.99 -14.40
C GLY A 178 1.97 -1.26 -15.44
N SER A 179 1.82 -1.67 -16.69
CA SER A 179 2.57 -1.14 -17.83
C SER A 179 1.72 -0.12 -18.59
N ALA A 180 2.32 1.02 -18.95
CA ALA A 180 1.68 1.99 -19.84
C ALA A 180 1.33 1.31 -21.17
N SER A 181 0.08 1.44 -21.61
CA SER A 181 -0.31 0.98 -22.94
C SER A 181 0.31 1.92 -23.99
N GLN A 182 1.10 1.35 -24.90
CA GLN A 182 1.66 2.13 -26.00
C GLN A 182 0.55 2.57 -26.94
N ALA A 183 0.42 3.89 -27.15
CA ALA A 183 -0.54 4.46 -28.08
C ALA A 183 -0.34 3.86 -29.49
N GLY A 184 -1.43 3.39 -30.12
CA GLY A 184 -1.42 2.85 -31.48
C GLY A 184 -1.19 1.33 -31.59
N VAL A 185 -0.98 0.60 -30.49
CA VAL A 185 -0.87 -0.87 -30.51
C VAL A 185 -2.16 -1.49 -29.95
N TYR A 186 -2.92 -2.14 -30.82
CA TYR A 186 -4.10 -2.92 -30.43
C TYR A 186 -3.69 -4.37 -30.21
N SER A 187 -3.56 -4.79 -28.95
CA SER A 187 -3.35 -6.20 -28.61
C SER A 187 -4.33 -6.65 -27.53
N SER A 188 -4.88 -7.86 -27.69
CA SER A 188 -5.76 -8.48 -26.69
C SER A 188 -5.02 -8.79 -25.38
N GLN A 189 -3.68 -8.83 -25.39
CA GLN A 189 -2.83 -9.02 -24.21
C GLN A 189 -2.78 -7.78 -23.32
N THR A 190 -2.88 -6.57 -23.89
CA THR A 190 -2.77 -5.29 -23.16
C THR A 190 -3.90 -5.10 -22.14
N ALA A 191 -5.07 -5.71 -22.37
CA ALA A 191 -6.20 -5.61 -21.46
C ALA A 191 -5.96 -6.27 -20.08
N ALA A 192 -5.03 -7.24 -19.99
CA ALA A 192 -4.69 -7.89 -18.72
C ALA A 192 -3.71 -7.04 -17.87
N ASN A 193 -2.94 -6.15 -18.51
CA ASN A 193 -1.92 -5.31 -17.88
C ASN A 193 -2.24 -3.82 -18.04
N SER A 194 -3.49 -3.42 -17.79
CA SER A 194 -3.87 -2.01 -17.76
C SER A 194 -3.12 -1.29 -16.63
N GLN A 195 -2.55 -0.14 -16.95
CA GLN A 195 -1.91 0.72 -15.94
C GLN A 195 -2.99 1.20 -14.95
N ARG A 196 -2.70 1.11 -13.66
CA ARG A 196 -3.61 1.44 -12.55
C ARG A 196 -3.00 2.55 -11.71
N LEU A 197 -3.82 3.53 -11.36
CA LEU A 197 -3.46 4.68 -10.54
C LEU A 197 -4.07 4.50 -9.16
N LEU A 198 -3.24 4.60 -8.12
CA LEU A 198 -3.69 4.74 -6.74
C LEU A 198 -3.86 6.23 -6.45
N GLN A 199 -5.07 6.63 -6.10
CA GLN A 199 -5.40 8.02 -5.81
C GLN A 199 -5.87 8.18 -4.37
N ILE A 200 -5.45 9.27 -3.74
CA ILE A 200 -5.83 9.64 -2.39
C ILE A 200 -6.41 11.04 -2.40
N ARG A 201 -7.44 11.25 -1.58
CA ARG A 201 -7.99 12.57 -1.27
C ARG A 201 -8.10 12.72 0.23
N VAL A 202 -7.72 13.89 0.73
CA VAL A 202 -7.88 14.23 2.15
C VAL A 202 -8.93 15.32 2.28
N LEU A 203 -9.90 15.11 3.16
CA LEU A 203 -10.91 16.10 3.53
C LEU A 203 -10.63 16.60 4.95
N ALA A 204 -10.75 17.91 5.13
CA ALA A 204 -10.83 18.51 6.44
C ALA A 204 -12.21 18.17 7.07
N PRO A 205 -12.32 18.14 8.41
CA PRO A 205 -13.58 17.92 9.10
C PRO A 205 -14.58 19.06 8.90
#